data_AF-A0A926VBS9-F1
#
_entry.id   AF-A0A926VBS9-F1
#
_cell.length_a   1.000
_cell.length_b   1.000
_cell.length_c   1.000
_cell.angle_alpha   90.00
_cell.angle_beta   90.00
_cell.angle_gamma   90.00
#
_symmetry.space_group_name_H-M   'P 1'
#
loop_
_entity.id
_entity.type
_entity.pdbx_description
1 polymer ?
#
loop_
_entity_poly.entity_id
_entity_poly.type
_entity_poly.pdbx_seq_one_letter_code
_entity_poly.pdbx_strand_id
1 'polypeptide(L)' 'MTTVQKTCAVDCSKAQCPFVNDPNNPRRYVCLKCGLERSLDPKPQPKQEDGTSLLAIVASAALILFLLF' A
#
# COMPACT_ATOMS: atom_id res chain seq x y z
N MET A 1 -11.48 -10.38 6.71
CA MET A 1 -12.21 -9.22 6.17
C MET A 1 -11.31 -8.52 5.17
N THR A 2 -11.52 -8.78 3.88
CA THR A 2 -10.74 -8.19 2.78
C THR A 2 -11.13 -6.72 2.64
N THR A 3 -10.25 -5.80 3.02
CA THR A 3 -10.44 -4.37 2.74
C THR A 3 -10.27 -4.14 1.25
N VAL A 4 -11.36 -4.28 0.49
CA VAL A 4 -11.44 -3.81 -0.88
C VAL A 4 -11.20 -2.31 -0.82
N GLN A 5 -10.00 -1.86 -1.17
CA GLN A 5 -9.75 -0.44 -1.36
C GLN A 5 -10.70 0.00 -2.46
N LYS A 6 -11.72 0.79 -2.12
CA LYS A 6 -12.57 1.45 -3.13
C LYS A 6 -11.61 2.29 -3.99
N THR A 7 -11.33 1.82 -5.18
CA THR A 7 -10.56 2.56 -6.17
C THR A 7 -11.53 3.51 -6.86
N CYS A 8 -11.16 4.78 -6.99
CA CYS A 8 -11.94 5.72 -7.80
C CYS A 8 -11.84 5.23 -9.25
N ALA A 9 -12.92 4.68 -9.79
CA ALA A 9 -12.96 4.17 -11.18
C ALA A 9 -12.92 5.30 -12.22
N VAL A 10 -13.17 6.53 -11.78
CA VAL A 10 -12.84 7.73 -12.53
C VAL A 10 -11.33 7.90 -12.40
N ASP A 11 -10.62 7.83 -13.53
CA ASP A 11 -9.20 8.11 -13.61
C ASP A 11 -8.95 9.48 -12.93
N CYS A 12 -8.54 9.47 -11.65
CA CYS A 12 -8.02 10.63 -10.94
C CYS A 12 -6.71 10.94 -11.66
N SER A 13 -6.83 11.56 -12.84
CA SER A 13 -5.79 11.57 -13.86
C SER A 13 -4.53 12.11 -13.22
N LYS A 14 -3.57 11.21 -12.99
CA LYS A 14 -2.22 11.53 -12.49
C LYS A 14 -2.22 12.57 -11.35
N ALA A 15 -2.72 12.16 -10.17
CA ALA A 15 -2.50 12.82 -8.88
C ALA A 15 -3.38 14.04 -8.52
N GLN A 16 -4.36 14.44 -9.33
CA GLN A 16 -5.24 15.57 -8.98
C GLN A 16 -6.71 15.17 -8.90
N CYS A 17 -7.09 14.64 -7.74
CA CYS A 17 -8.49 14.53 -7.37
C CYS A 17 -8.82 15.65 -6.36
N PRO A 18 -9.93 16.39 -6.54
CA PRO A 18 -10.33 17.46 -5.62
C PRO A 18 -10.85 16.85 -4.33
N PHE A 19 -9.91 16.45 -3.48
CA PHE A 19 -10.17 16.00 -2.12
C PHE A 19 -10.45 17.23 -1.27
N VAL A 20 -11.62 17.27 -0.66
CA VAL A 20 -11.99 18.27 0.33
C VAL A 20 -12.05 17.64 1.71
N ASN A 21 -11.78 18.44 2.74
CA ASN A 21 -11.93 18.00 4.11
C ASN A 21 -13.42 17.92 4.46
N ASP A 22 -13.84 16.84 5.14
CA ASP A 22 -15.20 16.71 5.64
C ASP A 22 -15.38 17.68 6.84
N PRO A 23 -16.30 18.65 6.76
CA PRO A 23 -16.50 19.63 7.84
C PRO A 23 -16.98 18.97 9.15
N ASN A 24 -17.59 17.78 9.07
CA ASN A 24 -18.02 17.03 10.25
C ASN A 24 -16.92 16.10 10.79
N ASN A 25 -15.90 15.80 9.99
CA ASN A 25 -14.79 14.95 10.38
C ASN A 25 -13.48 15.40 9.74
N PRO A 26 -12.67 16.23 10.43
CA PRO A 26 -11.47 16.83 9.87
C PRO A 26 -10.35 15.82 9.57
N ARG A 27 -10.51 14.55 9.99
CA ARG A 27 -9.59 13.45 9.68
C ARG A 27 -9.96 12.70 8.41
N ARG A 28 -11.00 13.12 7.71
CA ARG A 28 -11.52 12.45 6.52
C ARG A 28 -11.54 13.41 5.34
N TYR A 29 -10.88 13.00 4.27
CA TYR A 29 -10.98 13.67 2.98
C TYR A 29 -11.90 12.91 2.05
N VAL A 30 -12.75 13.63 1.33
CA VAL A 30 -13.68 13.05 0.35
C VAL A 30 -13.39 13.65 -1.02
N CYS A 31 -13.24 12.80 -2.03
CA CYS A 31 -13.15 13.23 -3.43
C CYS A 31 -14.52 13.68 -3.91
N LEU A 32 -14.66 14.95 -4.31
CA LEU A 32 -15.93 15.48 -4.81
C LEU A 32 -16.45 14.83 -6.10
N LYS A 33 -15.58 14.15 -6.87
CA LYS A 33 -15.97 13.52 -8.15
C LYS A 33 -16.53 12.10 -8.00
N CYS A 34 -15.94 11.29 -7.12
CA CYS A 34 -16.29 9.87 -6.99
C CYS A 34 -16.70 9.47 -5.56
N GLY A 35 -16.76 10.43 -4.62
CA GLY A 35 -17.07 10.16 -3.23
C GLY A 35 -16.03 9.28 -2.53
N LEU A 36 -14.82 9.16 -3.10
CA LEU A 36 -13.76 8.35 -2.50
C LEU A 36 -13.26 9.00 -1.21
N GLU A 37 -13.26 8.22 -0.14
CA GLU A 37 -12.91 8.67 1.19
C GLU A 37 -11.50 8.21 1.55
N ARG A 38 -10.70 9.12 2.08
CA ARG A 38 -9.35 8.87 2.59
C ARG A 38 -9.32 9.33 4.04
N SER A 39 -9.04 8.40 4.95
CA SER A 39 -8.74 8.77 6.34
C SER A 39 -7.26 9.12 6.48
N LEU A 40 -6.99 10.17 7.25
CA LEU A 40 -5.67 10.53 7.77
C LEU A 40 -5.24 9.62 8.93
N ASP A 41 -6.18 8.87 9.52
CA ASP A 41 -5.81 7.94 10.56
C ASP A 41 -4.80 6.95 9.99
N PRO A 42 -3.70 6.68 10.71
CA PRO A 42 -2.71 5.72 10.28
C PRO A 42 -3.44 4.39 10.09
N LYS A 43 -3.69 4.01 8.84
CA LYS A 43 -4.08 2.64 8.55
C LYS A 43 -2.97 1.77 9.12
N PRO A 44 -3.28 0.65 9.80
CA PRO A 44 -2.30 -0.39 9.96
C PRO A 44 -1.86 -0.75 8.54
N GLN A 45 -0.67 -0.27 8.17
CA GLN A 45 -0.02 -0.70 6.94
C GLN A 45 0.05 -2.22 7.07
N PRO A 46 -0.44 -3.00 6.09
CA PRO A 46 -0.04 -4.40 6.05
C PRO A 46 1.49 -4.36 6.07
N LYS A 47 2.10 -4.90 7.12
CA LYS A 47 3.56 -5.10 7.13
C LYS A 47 3.83 -5.91 5.87
N GLN A 48 4.49 -5.29 4.90
CA GLN A 48 5.10 -6.02 3.80
C GLN A 48 6.18 -6.86 4.45
N GLU A 49 5.83 -8.09 4.79
CA GLU A 49 6.75 -9.05 5.38
C GLU A 49 7.67 -9.46 4.23
N ASP A 50 8.86 -8.84 4.16
CA ASP A 50 9.94 -9.31 3.31
C ASP A 50 10.40 -10.67 3.83
N GLY A 51 9.59 -11.70 3.57
CA GLY A 51 9.91 -13.09 3.75
C GLY A 51 10.98 -13.45 2.74
N THR A 52 12.22 -13.07 3.04
CA THR A 52 13.39 -13.63 2.37
C THR A 52 13.31 -15.14 2.57
N SER A 53 12.86 -15.84 1.53
CA SER A 53 12.62 -17.28 1.57
C SER A 53 13.89 -17.97 2.06
N LEU A 54 13.76 -18.83 3.07
CA LEU A 54 14.88 -19.60 3.61
C LEU A 54 15.64 -20.33 2.48
N LEU A 55 14.90 -20.73 1.44
CA LEU A 55 15.45 -21.33 0.22
C LEU A 55 16.47 -20.43 -0.48
N ALA A 56 16.21 -19.12 -0.56
CA ALA A 56 17.13 -18.15 -1.17
C ALA A 56 18.41 -18.00 -0.35
N ILE A 57 18.30 -18.04 0.99
CA ILE A 57 19.45 -17.99 1.89
C ILE A 57 20.31 -19.26 1.71
N VAL A 58 19.70 -20.44 1.74
CA VAL A 58 20.44 -21.71 1.56
C VAL A 58 21.08 -21.78 0.17
N ALA A 59 20.35 -21.40 -0.89
CA ALA A 59 20.89 -21.36 -2.24
C ALA A 59 22.08 -20.40 -2.36
N SER A 60 22.00 -19.21 -1.74
CA SER A 60 23.09 -18.24 -1.73
C SER A 60 24.33 -18.76 -0.99
N ALA A 61 24.16 -19.40 0.17
CA ALA A 61 25.27 -19.97 0.95
C ALA A 61 25.97 -21.11 0.22
N ALA A 62 25.21 -21.99 -0.45
CA ALA A 62 25.76 -23.08 -1.25
C ALA A 62 26.58 -22.57 -2.45
N LEU A 63 26.10 -21.54 -3.15
CA LEU A 63 26.82 -20.89 -4.25
C LEU A 63 28.14 -20.28 -3.79
N ILE A 64 28.13 -19.58 -2.66
CA ILE A 64 29.35 -18.96 -2.11
C ILE A 64 30.39 -20.03 -1.75
N LEU A 65 29.97 -21.13 -1.11
CA LEU A 65 30.86 -22.25 -0.79
C LEU A 65 31.47 -22.89 -2.04
N PHE A 66 30.67 -23.06 -3.10
CA PHE A 66 31.14 -23.62 -4.37
C PHE A 66 32.17 -22.73 -5.07
N LEU A 67 32.09 -21.40 -4.93
CA LEU A 67 33.05 -20.46 -5.51
C LEU A 67 34.36 -20.35 -4.71
N LEU A 68 34.35 -20.76 -3.45
CA LEU A 68 35.51 -20.72 -2.55
C LEU A 68 36.35 -22.00 -2.59
N PHE A 69 35.85 -23.06 -3.21
CA PHE A 69 36.53 -24.33 -3.45
C PHE A 69 37.03 -24.41 -4.90
#